data_AF-A0A6S6W7V7-F1
#
_entry.id   AF-A0A6S6W7V7-F1
#
_cell.length_a   1.000
_cell.length_b   1.000
_cell.length_c   1.000
_cell.angle_alpha   90.00
_cell.angle_beta   90.00
_cell.angle_gamma   90.00
#
_symmetry.space_group_name_H-M   'P 1'
#
loop_
_entity.id
_entity.type
_entity.pdbx_description
1 polymer ?
#
loop_
_entity_poly.entity_id
_entity_poly.type
_entity_poly.pdbx_seq_one_letter_code
_entity_poly.pdbx_strand_id
1 'polypeptide(L)'
;MGGNTEFIQGHGYLSLGQAVHVAQNSEGGVDQRLAQFLEKRLAEVWSKLNAQPNTYVLPSDEFALMNYYRTRFGDNELVKQATRRFWDNHKGSQ
;
A
#
# COMPACT_ATOMS: atom_id res chain seq x y z
N MET A 1 4.14 13.03 11.39
CA MET A 1 2.81 13.32 10.82
C MET A 1 3.02 13.81 9.40
N GLY A 2 2.93 12.93 8.41
CA GLY A 2 3.25 13.25 7.01
C GLY A 2 2.69 12.21 6.05
N GLY A 3 1.54 11.61 6.41
CA GLY A 3 0.83 10.72 5.52
C GLY A 3 0.11 11.58 4.48
N ASN A 4 0.44 11.39 3.21
CA ASN A 4 -0.23 12.00 2.07
C ASN A 4 -1.74 11.70 2.16
N THR A 5 -2.49 12.63 2.75
CA THR A 5 -3.94 12.56 2.88
C THR A 5 -4.53 13.08 1.58
N GLU A 6 -5.33 12.27 0.92
CA GLU A 6 -5.99 12.66 -0.32
C GLU A 6 -7.50 12.78 -0.06
N PHE A 7 -8.12 13.80 -0.65
CA PHE A 7 -9.55 13.99 -0.54
C PHE A 7 -10.27 13.00 -1.46
N ILE A 8 -10.99 12.05 -0.88
CA ILE A 8 -11.81 11.07 -1.58
C ILE A 8 -13.27 11.50 -1.43
N GLN A 9 -13.91 11.84 -2.55
CA GLN A 9 -15.33 12.19 -2.57
C GLN A 9 -16.17 11.07 -1.95
N GLY A 10 -17.01 11.43 -0.97
CA GLY A 10 -17.82 10.48 -0.18
C GLY A 10 -17.17 10.04 1.14
N HIS A 11 -15.85 10.15 1.28
CA HIS A 11 -15.10 9.69 2.46
C HIS A 11 -14.34 10.81 3.19
N GLY A 12 -14.06 11.93 2.51
CA GLY A 12 -13.28 13.04 3.06
C GLY A 12 -11.77 12.85 2.87
N TYR A 13 -10.96 13.47 3.74
CA TYR A 13 -9.51 13.31 3.69
C TYR A 13 -9.10 11.99 4.32
N LEU A 14 -8.59 11.07 3.49
CA LEU A 14 -8.09 9.79 3.95
C LEU A 14 -6.60 9.67 3.64
N SER A 15 -5.84 9.21 4.63
CA SER A 15 -4.47 8.73 4.42
C SER A 15 -4.50 7.40 3.65
N LEU A 16 -3.39 7.02 3.02
CA LEU A 16 -3.29 5.73 2.34
C LEU A 16 -3.67 4.55 3.24
N GLY A 17 -3.13 4.47 4.47
CA GLY A 17 -3.52 3.41 5.40
C GLY A 17 -5.00 3.44 5.80
N GLN A 18 -5.60 4.62 5.92
CA GLN A 18 -7.04 4.77 6.22
C GLN A 18 -7.90 4.31 5.03
N ALA A 19 -7.54 4.72 3.82
CA ALA A 19 -8.19 4.30 2.58
C ALA A 19 -8.17 2.76 2.43
N VAL A 20 -7.03 2.13 2.72
CA VAL A 20 -6.91 0.66 2.73
C VAL A 20 -7.78 0.03 3.81
N HIS A 21 -7.82 0.61 5.01
CA HIS A 21 -8.65 0.11 6.11
C HIS A 21 -10.14 0.18 5.76
N VAL A 22 -10.61 1.30 5.22
CA VAL A 22 -11.98 1.46 4.72
C VAL A 22 -12.28 0.42 3.64
N ALA A 23 -11.34 0.23 2.69
CA ALA A 23 -11.48 -0.75 1.64
C ALA A 23 -11.58 -2.20 2.14
N GLN A 24 -10.84 -2.54 3.19
CA GLN A 24 -10.89 -3.87 3.83
C GLN A 24 -12.19 -4.10 4.60
N ASN A 25 -12.76 -3.06 5.20
CA ASN A 25 -14.01 -3.13 5.95
C ASN A 25 -15.26 -3.02 5.04
N SER A 26 -15.08 -2.74 3.75
CA SER A 26 -16.19 -2.61 2.82
C SER A 26 -16.67 -3.99 2.34
N GLU A 27 -17.64 -4.57 3.04
CA GLU A 27 -18.20 -5.90 2.78
C GLU A 27 -18.89 -6.01 1.40
N GLY A 28 -19.28 -4.88 0.79
CA GLY A 28 -19.97 -4.80 -0.51
C GLY A 28 -19.10 -4.38 -1.70
N GLY A 29 -17.79 -4.23 -1.50
CA GLY A 29 -16.86 -3.71 -2.50
C GLY A 29 -16.44 -2.26 -2.26
N VAL A 30 -15.36 -1.86 -2.91
CA VAL A 30 -14.72 -0.55 -2.74
C VAL A 30 -15.34 0.47 -3.69
N ASP A 31 -15.59 1.70 -3.21
CA ASP A 31 -16.02 2.82 -4.06
C ASP A 31 -15.06 3.01 -5.25
N GLN A 32 -15.58 3.30 -6.44
CA GLN A 32 -14.74 3.48 -7.63
C GLN A 32 -13.67 4.57 -7.45
N ARG A 33 -13.98 5.63 -6.70
CA ARG A 33 -13.03 6.70 -6.36
C ARG A 33 -11.90 6.20 -5.44
N LEU A 34 -12.28 5.45 -4.41
CA LEU A 34 -11.35 4.84 -3.47
C LEU A 34 -10.47 3.81 -4.20
N ALA A 35 -11.06 3.00 -5.09
CA ALA A 35 -10.35 2.06 -5.96
C ALA A 35 -9.29 2.76 -6.81
N GLN A 36 -9.67 3.83 -7.53
CA GLN A 36 -8.75 4.59 -8.38
C GLN A 36 -7.59 5.18 -7.58
N PHE A 37 -7.87 5.70 -6.38
CA PHE A 37 -6.81 6.21 -5.49
C PHE A 37 -5.85 5.10 -5.07
N LEU A 38 -6.37 3.96 -4.61
CA LEU A 38 -5.57 2.81 -4.20
C LEU A 38 -4.73 2.26 -5.36
N GLU A 39 -5.32 2.13 -6.56
CA GLU A 39 -4.63 1.64 -7.76
C GLU A 39 -3.55 2.62 -8.25
N LYS A 40 -3.81 3.92 -8.21
CA LYS A 40 -2.81 4.95 -8.55
C LYS A 40 -1.62 4.86 -7.61
N ARG A 41 -1.88 4.82 -6.29
CA ARG A 41 -0.83 4.70 -5.27
C ARG A 41 -0.08 3.39 -5.42
N LEU A 42 -0.78 2.31 -5.76
CA LEU A 42 -0.19 1.01 -6.00
C LEU A 42 0.78 1.05 -7.19
N ALA A 43 0.40 1.69 -8.29
CA ALA A 43 1.26 1.86 -9.45
C ALA A 43 2.52 2.70 -9.13
N GLU A 44 2.38 3.75 -8.32
CA GLU A 44 3.53 4.54 -7.84
C GLU A 44 4.49 3.70 -7.00
N VAL A 45 3.96 2.94 -6.03
CA VAL A 45 4.75 2.04 -5.19
C VAL A 45 5.44 0.99 -6.05
N TRP A 46 4.73 0.39 -6.99
CA TRP A 46 5.28 -0.58 -7.93
C TRP A 46 6.40 0.00 -8.79
N SER A 47 6.24 1.24 -9.28
CA SER A 47 7.26 1.90 -10.07
C SER A 47 8.53 2.13 -9.24
N LYS A 48 8.40 2.62 -8.00
CA LYS A 48 9.53 2.78 -7.07
C LYS A 48 10.20 1.45 -6.75
N LEU A 49 9.41 0.41 -6.52
CA LEU A 49 9.87 -0.92 -6.19
C LEU A 49 10.57 -1.59 -7.38
N ASN A 50 10.14 -1.35 -8.62
CA ASN A 50 10.87 -1.78 -9.82
C ASN A 50 12.12 -0.94 -10.08
N ALA A 51 12.08 0.37 -9.82
CA ALA A 51 13.25 1.24 -9.99
C ALA A 51 14.34 0.93 -8.96
N GLN A 52 13.94 0.54 -7.75
CA GLN A 52 14.81 0.27 -6.62
C GLN A 52 14.46 -1.06 -5.97
N PRO A 53 14.64 -2.18 -6.70
CA PRO A 53 14.20 -3.49 -6.29
C PRO A 53 14.99 -4.04 -5.12
N ASN A 54 16.15 -3.43 -4.77
CA ASN A 54 17.05 -3.84 -3.70
C ASN A 54 17.17 -2.84 -2.54
N THR A 55 16.88 -1.56 -2.79
CA THR A 55 17.11 -0.46 -1.83
C THR A 55 15.83 0.13 -1.27
N TYR A 56 14.70 -0.02 -1.97
CA TYR A 56 13.43 0.53 -1.50
C TYR A 56 12.88 -0.28 -0.32
N VAL A 57 12.59 0.41 0.79
CA VAL A 57 11.90 -0.14 1.96
C VAL A 57 10.52 0.49 2.03
N LEU A 58 9.49 -0.35 2.02
CA LEU A 58 8.10 0.09 2.09
C LEU A 58 7.81 0.69 3.48
N PRO A 59 7.25 1.90 3.60
CA PRO A 59 6.66 2.38 4.84
C PRO A 59 5.36 1.61 5.15
N SER A 60 4.93 1.65 6.42
CA SER A 60 3.74 0.90 6.89
C SER A 60 2.46 1.18 6.10
N ASP A 61 2.24 2.43 5.66
CA ASP A 61 1.09 2.80 4.82
C ASP A 61 1.10 2.10 3.45
N GLU A 62 2.25 2.07 2.77
CA GLU A 62 2.40 1.42 1.46
C GLU A 62 2.39 -0.11 1.59
N PHE A 63 2.93 -0.63 2.69
CA PHE A 63 2.87 -2.05 3.01
C PHE A 63 1.43 -2.52 3.17
N ALA A 64 0.58 -1.76 3.87
CA ALA A 64 -0.85 -2.08 4.00
C ALA A 64 -1.55 -2.16 2.64
N LEU A 65 -1.25 -1.23 1.73
CA LEU A 65 -1.77 -1.23 0.35
C LEU A 65 -1.32 -2.47 -0.43
N MET A 66 -0.01 -2.79 -0.41
CA MET A 66 0.50 -3.98 -1.08
C MET A 66 -0.09 -5.26 -0.49
N ASN A 67 -0.29 -5.31 0.83
CA ASN A 67 -0.90 -6.45 1.50
C ASN A 67 -2.38 -6.62 1.10
N TYR A 68 -3.12 -5.53 0.94
CA TYR A 68 -4.50 -5.57 0.44
C TYR A 68 -4.58 -6.19 -0.97
N TYR A 69 -3.66 -5.82 -1.86
CA TYR A 69 -3.57 -6.39 -3.21
C TYR A 69 -2.73 -7.67 -3.29
N ARG A 70 -2.28 -8.25 -2.17
CA ARG A 70 -1.40 -9.43 -2.16
C ARG A 70 -2.01 -10.61 -2.93
N THR A 71 -3.32 -10.82 -2.79
CA THR A 71 -4.06 -11.87 -3.51
C THR A 71 -4.00 -11.69 -5.03
N ARG A 72 -3.90 -10.44 -5.52
CA ARG A 72 -3.74 -10.12 -6.95
C ARG A 72 -2.30 -10.36 -7.43
N PHE A 73 -1.32 -10.24 -6.53
CA PHE A 73 0.10 -10.44 -6.84
C PHE A 73 0.58 -11.88 -6.77
N GLY A 74 -0.14 -12.76 -6.06
CA GLY A 74 0.19 -14.19 -5.98
C GLY A 74 1.64 -14.44 -5.54
N ASP A 75 2.40 -15.14 -6.39
CA ASP A 75 3.80 -15.53 -6.16
C ASP A 75 4.84 -14.51 -6.64
N ASN A 76 4.51 -13.23 -6.63
CA ASN A 76 5.43 -12.20 -7.08
C ASN A 76 6.66 -12.08 -6.15
N GLU A 77 7.84 -12.42 -6.68
CA GLU A 77 9.12 -12.39 -5.95
C GLU A 77 9.51 -10.98 -5.47
N LEU A 78 9.17 -9.92 -6.21
CA LEU A 78 9.41 -8.53 -5.81
C LEU A 78 8.62 -8.17 -4.55
N VAL A 79 7.36 -8.61 -4.47
CA VAL A 79 6.51 -8.42 -3.27
C VAL A 79 7.07 -9.20 -2.08
N LYS A 80 7.53 -10.43 -2.29
CA LYS A 80 8.16 -11.26 -1.24
C LYS A 80 9.44 -10.61 -0.71
N GLN A 81 10.32 -10.15 -1.60
CA GLN A 81 11.57 -9.48 -1.21
C GLN A 81 11.29 -8.17 -0.47
N ALA A 82 10.37 -7.35 -0.96
CA ALA A 82 10.03 -6.08 -0.30
C ALA A 82 9.38 -6.30 1.07
N THR A 83 8.52 -7.30 1.21
CA THR A 83 7.96 -7.72 2.51
C THR A 83 9.06 -8.14 3.48
N ARG A 84 9.99 -8.98 3.02
CA ARG A 84 11.12 -9.43 3.86
C ARG A 84 11.96 -8.25 4.35
N ARG A 85 12.24 -7.27 3.49
CA ARG A 85 12.99 -6.07 3.86
C ARG A 85 12.26 -5.15 4.81
N PHE A 86 10.95 -4.98 4.61
CA PHE A 86 10.13 -4.25 5.56
C PHE A 86 10.28 -4.84 6.97
N TRP A 87 10.17 -6.16 7.10
CA TRP A 87 10.36 -6.85 8.38
C TRP A 87 11.80 -6.77 8.90
N ASP A 88 12.80 -6.93 8.02
CA ASP A 88 14.23 -6.84 8.38
C ASP A 88 14.56 -5.46 8.97
N ASN A 89 14.15 -4.39 8.27
CA ASN A 89 14.32 -3.01 8.72
C ASN A 89 13.53 -2.72 10.00
N HIS A 90 12.33 -3.29 10.15
CA HIS A 90 11.51 -3.11 11.36
C HIS A 90 12.02 -3.90 12.57
N LYS A 91 12.67 -5.06 12.37
CA LYS A 91 13.26 -5.87 13.46
C LYS A 91 14.62 -5.35 13.93
N GLY A 92 15.37 -4.64 13.08
CA GLY A 92 16.65 -4.03 13.47
C GLY A 92 16.54 -2.82 14.40
N SER A 93 15.33 -2.34 14.71
CA SER A 93 15.08 -1.18 15.57
C SER A 93 14.64 -1.54 17.00
N GLN A 94 14.92 -2.77 17.48
CA GLN A 94 14.62 -3.19 18.86
C GLN A 94 15.87 -3.47 19.67
#